data_AF-A0A1C3TNZ8-F1
#
_entry.id   AF-A0A1C3TNZ8-F1
#
_cell.length_a   1.000
_cell.length_b   1.000
_cell.length_c   1.000
_cell.angle_alpha   90.00
_cell.angle_beta   90.00
_cell.angle_gamma   90.00
#
_symmetry.space_group_name_H-M   'P 1'
#
loop_
_entity.id
_entity.type
_entity.pdbx_description
1 polymer ?
#
loop_
_entity_poly.entity_id
_entity_poly.type
_entity_poly.pdbx_seq_one_letter_code
_entity_poly.pdbx_strand_id
1 'polypeptide(L)' 'MAEYFRADPTYAAELLAEVRRDGSPDELAILLLQMDEAFGSDCKRSGSAMSQL' A
#
# COMPACT_ATOMS: atom_id res chain seq x y z
N MET A 1 1.43 -7.54 5.91
CA MET A 1 1.73 -6.13 6.28
C MET A 1 0.63 -5.18 5.86
N ALA A 2 0.10 -5.30 4.64
CA ALA A 2 -1.01 -4.45 4.19
C ALA A 2 -2.23 -4.46 5.14
N GLU A 3 -2.62 -5.61 5.68
CA GLU A 3 -3.70 -5.72 6.68
C GLU A 3 -3.40 -4.93 7.98
N TYR A 4 -2.15 -4.95 8.45
CA TYR A 4 -1.72 -4.19 9.63
C TYR A 4 -1.74 -2.68 9.36
N PHE A 5 -1.30 -2.24 8.19
CA PHE A 5 -1.37 -0.83 7.81
C PHE A 5 -2.81 -0.32 7.65
N ARG A 6 -3.73 -1.17 7.17
CA ARG A 6 -5.16 -0.83 7.14
C ARG A 6 -5.76 -0.76 8.54
N ALA A 7 -5.36 -1.67 9.44
CA ALA A 7 -5.85 -1.73 10.81
C ALA A 7 -5.35 -0.55 11.66
N ASP A 8 -4.12 -0.07 11.40
CA ASP A 8 -3.55 1.11 12.06
C ASP A 8 -2.83 2.03 11.05
N PRO A 9 -3.56 2.97 10.43
CA PRO A 9 -2.97 3.93 9.50
C PRO A 9 -2.01 4.92 10.16
N THR A 10 -2.13 5.16 11.47
CA THR A 10 -1.22 6.05 12.22
C THR A 10 0.16 5.40 12.32
N TYR A 11 0.20 4.12 12.73
CA TYR A 11 1.42 3.33 12.73
C TYR A 11 2.10 3.29 11.35
N ALA A 12 1.31 3.09 10.28
CA ALA A 12 1.85 3.08 8.91
C ALA A 12 2.50 4.42 8.53
N ALA A 13 1.92 5.55 8.95
CA ALA A 13 2.47 6.88 8.70
C ALA A 13 3.74 7.15 9.51
N GLU A 14 3.78 6.73 10.77
CA GLU A 14 4.96 6.82 11.63
C GLU A 14 6.12 6.00 11.08
N LEU A 15 5.87 4.75 10.67
CA LEU A 15 6.86 3.88 10.06
C LEU A 15 7.39 4.45 8.74
N LEU A 16 6.52 5.06 7.91
CA LEU A 16 6.95 5.75 6.69
C LEU A 16 7.87 6.94 7.01
N ALA A 17 7.57 7.72 8.05
CA ALA A 17 8.41 8.84 8.46
C ALA A 17 9.78 8.37 8.95
N GLU A 18 9.83 7.28 9.72
CA GLU A 18 11.06 6.69 10.24
C GLU A 18 11.95 6.15 9.11
N VAL A 19 11.40 5.30 8.23
CA VAL A 19 12.15 4.69 7.12
C VAL A 19 12.61 5.73 6.11
N ARG A 20 11.84 6.81 5.89
CA ARG A 20 12.29 7.93 5.04
C ARG A 20 13.44 8.74 5.65
N ARG A 21 13.56 8.77 6.99
CA ARG A 21 14.58 9.56 7.68
C ARG A 21 15.93 8.84 7.72
N ASP A 22 15.91 7.59 8.17
CA ASP A 22 17.13 6.86 8.52
C ASP A 22 17.23 5.48 7.84
N GLY A 23 16.18 5.05 7.12
CA GLY A 23 16.13 3.75 6.46
C GLY A 23 16.94 3.69 5.17
N SER A 24 17.16 2.47 4.69
CA SER A 24 17.78 2.24 3.38
C SER A 24 16.78 2.48 2.24
N PRO A 25 17.28 2.83 1.02
CA PRO A 25 16.42 2.93 -0.16
C PRO A 25 15.63 1.65 -0.46
N ASP A 26 16.21 0.48 -0.16
CA ASP A 26 15.57 -0.82 -0.37
C ASP A 26 14.41 -1.05 0.60
N GLU A 27 14.59 -0.71 1.89
CA GLU A 27 13.50 -0.76 2.88
C GLU A 27 12.36 0.21 2.53
N LEU A 28 12.69 1.42 2.06
CA LEU A 28 11.69 2.37 1.62
C LEU A 28 10.90 1.84 0.41
N ALA A 29 11.56 1.22 -0.56
CA ALA A 29 10.91 0.63 -1.72
C ALA A 29 9.94 -0.49 -1.33
N ILE A 30 10.35 -1.37 -0.40
CA ILE A 30 9.50 -2.44 0.10
C ILE A 30 8.30 -1.87 0.87
N LEU A 31 8.53 -0.88 1.73
CA LEU A 31 7.46 -0.25 2.51
C LEU A 31 6.41 0.39 1.61
N LEU A 32 6.84 1.11 0.56
CA LEU A 32 5.93 1.73 -0.40
C LEU A 32 5.07 0.70 -1.16
N LEU A 33 5.61 -0.45 -1.53
CA LEU A 33 4.83 -1.53 -2.15
C LEU A 33 3.76 -2.08 -1.20
N GLN A 34 4.09 -2.23 0.09
CA GLN A 34 3.13 -2.69 1.09
C GLN A 34 2.05 -1.63 1.39
N MET A 35 2.39 -0.34 1.32
CA MET A 35 1.42 0.75 1.43
C MET A 35 0.53 0.85 0.20
N ASP A 36 1.06 0.61 -1.00
CA ASP A 36 0.25 0.50 -2.23
C ASP A 36 -0.70 -0.71 -2.14
N GLU A 37 -0.23 -1.85 -1.64
CA GLU A 37 -1.12 -3.00 -1.38
C GLU A 37 -2.20 -2.66 -0.33
N ALA A 38 -1.91 -1.83 0.67
CA ALA A 38 -2.83 -1.47 1.75
C ALA A 38 -3.86 -0.40 1.35
N PHE A 39 -3.41 0.65 0.67
CA PHE A 39 -4.17 1.87 0.42
C PHE A 39 -4.38 2.16 -1.07
N GLY A 40 -3.68 1.46 -1.95
CA GLY A 40 -3.90 1.49 -3.38
C GLY A 40 -5.32 1.08 -3.68
N SER A 41 -5.99 1.86 -4.51
CA SER A 41 -7.33 1.54 -4.97
C SER A 41 -7.28 0.27 -5.81
N ASP A 42 -8.17 -0.68 -5.56
CA ASP A 42 -8.41 -1.83 -6.43
C ASP A 42 -8.86 -1.36 -7.83
N CYS A 43 -7.96 -0.83 -8.65
CA CYS A 43 -8.28 -0.47 -10.04
C CYS A 43 -8.50 -1.71 -10.93
N LYS A 44 -8.60 -2.90 -10.33
CA LYS A 44 -8.79 -4.19 -11.00
C LYS A 44 -9.85 -5.08 -10.33
N ARG A 45 -11.06 -4.56 -10.09
CA ARG A 45 -12.28 -5.37 -10.28
C ARG A 45 -13.51 -4.59 -10.71
N SER A 46 -13.35 -3.60 -11.59
CA SER A 46 -14.40 -3.37 -12.60
C SER A 46 -14.09 -4.25 -13.81
N GLY A 47 -14.18 -5.57 -13.60
CA GLY A 47 -14.46 -6.46 -14.71
C GLY A 47 -15.90 -6.17 -15.10
N SER A 48 -16.07 -5.30 -16.09
CA SER A 48 -17.28 -5.24 -16.91
C SER A 48 -17.51 -6.65 -17.45
N ALA A 49 -18.26 -7.45 -16.68
CA ALA A 49 -18.77 -8.72 -17.15
C ALA A 49 -19.64 -8.44 -18.37
N MET A 50 -19.31 -9.13 -19.46
CA MET A 50 -19.95 -9.09 -20.77
C MET A 50 -21.41 -8.65 -20.77
N SER A 51 -21.68 -7.53 -21.43
CA SER A 51 -22.86 -7.41 -22.27
C SER A 51 -22.39 -6.87 -23.62
N GLN A 52 -22.89 -7.49 -24.70
CA GLN A 52 -22.66 -7.17 -26.12
C GLN A 52 -21.38 -7.85 -26.66
N LEU A 53 -21.43 -8.78 -27.63
CA LEU A 53 -22.35 -9.02 -28.75
C LEU A 53 -22.60 -10.52 -28.98
#